data_AF-A0A3D2W6S4-F1
#
_entry.id   AF-A0A3D2W6S4-F1
#
_cell.length_a   1.000
_cell.length_b   1.000
_cell.length_c   1.000
_cell.angle_alpha   90.00
_cell.angle_beta   90.00
_cell.angle_gamma   90.00
#
_symmetry.space_group_name_H-M   'P 1'
#
loop_
_entity.id
_entity.type
_entity.pdbx_description
1 polymer ?
#
loop_
_entity_poly.entity_id
_entity_poly.type
_entity_poly.pdbx_seq_one_letter_code
_entity_poly.pdbx_strand_id
1 'polypeptide(L)'
;NFIAGLSMGGRGTCIYAFAHPEKFAGAYCMSSAPNVLKEPDPANMFAAREYALINNFGGMDGYKASPLNIWDRADELVKNNADLPKMYFACGDKDPIAYENFKAFRAHAKEIGFPADFFEIPGYSHEWRFWDLCLQDALERFFPETGKKPVFDTREKG
;
A
#
# COMPACT_ATOMS: atom_id res chain seq x y z
N ASN A 1 -10.10 14.76 -3.49
CA ASN A 1 -9.79 13.81 -4.59
C ASN A 1 -9.57 12.42 -4.02
N PHE A 2 -9.50 11.39 -4.85
CA PHE A 2 -9.17 10.03 -4.43
C PHE A 2 -8.03 9.49 -5.28
N ILE A 3 -7.31 8.49 -4.78
CA ILE A 3 -6.24 7.80 -5.52
C ILE A 3 -6.30 6.30 -5.25
N ALA A 4 -6.11 5.50 -6.30
CA ALA A 4 -6.07 4.05 -6.16
C ALA A 4 -5.06 3.47 -7.15
N GLY A 5 -4.49 2.32 -6.80
CA GLY A 5 -3.50 1.67 -7.65
C GLY A 5 -3.24 0.22 -7.26
N LEU A 6 -2.90 -0.59 -8.26
CA LEU A 6 -2.57 -2.00 -8.10
C LEU A 6 -1.08 -2.26 -8.29
N SER A 7 -0.52 -3.22 -7.55
CA SER A 7 0.88 -3.66 -7.68
C SER A 7 1.86 -2.47 -7.55
N MET A 8 2.67 -2.20 -8.58
CA MET A 8 3.53 -1.01 -8.64
C MET A 8 2.73 0.30 -8.49
N GLY A 9 1.52 0.36 -9.04
CA GLY A 9 0.61 1.49 -8.87
C GLY A 9 0.15 1.66 -7.43
N GLY A 10 -0.04 0.57 -6.67
CA GLY A 10 -0.39 0.63 -5.24
C GLY A 10 0.75 1.22 -4.40
N ARG A 11 2.00 0.92 -4.76
CA ARG A 11 3.17 1.61 -4.20
C ARG A 11 3.14 3.11 -4.55
N GLY A 12 2.81 3.45 -5.79
CA GLY A 12 2.60 4.83 -6.23
C GLY A 12 1.52 5.56 -5.42
N THR A 13 0.40 4.90 -5.16
CA THR A 13 -0.68 5.40 -4.31
C THR A 13 -0.15 5.81 -2.94
N CYS A 14 0.65 4.96 -2.28
CA CYS A 14 1.26 5.29 -0.99
C CYS A 14 2.20 6.50 -1.10
N ILE A 15 3.09 6.52 -2.10
CA ILE A 15 4.05 7.63 -2.29
C ILE A 15 3.31 8.97 -2.39
N TYR A 16 2.27 9.06 -3.21
CA TYR A 16 1.51 10.30 -3.38
C TYR A 16 0.65 10.65 -2.16
N ALA A 17 -0.04 9.67 -1.58
CA ALA A 17 -0.89 9.90 -0.40
C ALA A 17 -0.07 10.31 0.82
N PHE A 18 1.16 9.80 0.97
CA PHE A 18 2.03 10.12 2.10
C PHE A 18 2.77 11.44 1.91
N ALA A 19 3.12 11.80 0.67
CA ALA A 19 3.79 13.06 0.37
C ALA A 19 2.81 14.26 0.32
N HIS A 20 1.55 14.00 -0.03
CA HIS A 20 0.52 15.03 -0.21
C HIS A 20 -0.84 14.59 0.36
N PRO A 21 -0.91 14.28 1.67
CA PRO A 21 -2.15 13.78 2.28
C PRO A 21 -3.32 14.77 2.11
N GLU A 22 -3.04 16.07 2.08
CA GLU A 22 -4.03 17.14 1.91
C GLU A 22 -4.76 17.11 0.56
N LYS A 23 -4.23 16.42 -0.44
CA LYS A 23 -4.83 16.35 -1.79
C LYS A 23 -5.88 15.26 -1.91
N PHE A 24 -5.92 14.32 -0.98
CA PHE A 24 -6.73 13.10 -1.07
C PHE A 24 -7.66 12.96 0.13
N ALA A 25 -8.88 12.48 -0.11
CA ALA A 25 -9.84 12.08 0.92
C ALA A 25 -9.79 10.56 1.18
N GLY A 26 -9.26 9.79 0.23
CA GLY A 26 -9.09 8.35 0.34
C GLY A 26 -8.04 7.83 -0.63
N ALA A 27 -7.34 6.77 -0.20
CA ALA A 27 -6.28 6.10 -0.94
C ALA A 27 -6.44 4.58 -0.84
N TYR A 28 -6.45 3.88 -1.98
CA TYR A 28 -6.68 2.44 -2.05
C TYR A 28 -5.52 1.70 -2.74
N CYS A 29 -4.84 0.83 -1.99
CA CYS A 29 -3.68 0.08 -2.42
C CYS A 29 -4.06 -1.39 -2.63
N MET A 30 -3.91 -1.90 -3.86
CA MET A 30 -4.30 -3.26 -4.24
C MET A 30 -3.04 -4.09 -4.54
N SER A 31 -2.90 -5.28 -3.95
CA SER A 31 -1.70 -6.12 -4.11
C SER A 31 -0.39 -5.34 -3.88
N SER A 32 -0.38 -4.49 -2.85
CA SER A 32 0.76 -3.65 -2.51
C SER A 32 0.64 -3.16 -1.07
N ALA A 33 1.78 -3.02 -0.39
CA ALA A 33 1.91 -2.38 0.91
C ALA A 33 3.32 -1.79 1.03
N PRO A 34 3.54 -0.79 1.89
CA PRO A 34 4.88 -0.36 2.27
C PRO A 34 5.76 -1.54 2.66
N ASN A 35 7.02 -1.47 2.26
CA ASN A 35 8.01 -2.48 2.54
C ASN A 35 9.29 -1.80 3.03
N VAL A 36 9.97 -2.44 3.97
CA VAL A 36 11.31 -2.00 4.40
C VAL A 36 12.24 -2.05 3.20
N LEU A 37 12.91 -0.93 2.90
CA LEU A 37 13.91 -0.88 1.84
C LEU A 37 15.14 -1.66 2.27
N LYS A 38 15.54 -2.62 1.43
CA LYS A 38 16.69 -3.51 1.63
C LYS A 38 17.53 -3.56 0.37
N GLU A 39 18.75 -4.06 0.52
CA GLU A 39 19.60 -4.35 -0.64
C GLU A 39 18.89 -5.36 -1.58
N PRO A 40 18.95 -5.16 -2.90
CA PRO A 40 18.30 -6.04 -3.85
C PRO A 40 18.91 -7.44 -3.80
N ASP A 41 18.07 -8.46 -3.65
CA ASP A 41 18.50 -9.85 -3.82
C ASP A 41 18.89 -10.06 -5.30
N PRO A 42 20.14 -10.45 -5.63
CA PRO A 42 20.56 -10.71 -7.01
C PRO A 42 19.71 -11.77 -7.72
N ALA A 43 19.03 -12.66 -6.99
CA ALA A 43 18.12 -13.66 -7.54
C ALA A 43 16.72 -13.11 -7.87
N ASN A 44 16.39 -11.89 -7.41
CA ASN A 44 15.11 -11.24 -7.72
C ASN A 44 15.08 -10.80 -9.18
N MET A 45 14.00 -11.14 -9.90
CA MET A 45 13.80 -10.73 -11.29
C MET A 45 13.80 -9.22 -11.52
N PHE A 46 13.58 -8.41 -10.47
CA PHE A 46 13.62 -6.96 -10.51
C PHE A 46 14.93 -6.33 -10.02
N ALA A 47 15.94 -7.14 -9.64
CA ALA A 47 17.16 -6.66 -9.00
C ALA A 47 17.89 -5.57 -9.81
N ALA A 48 18.05 -5.77 -11.13
CA ALA A 48 18.71 -4.79 -11.99
C ALA A 48 18.02 -3.42 -11.97
N ARG A 49 16.68 -3.40 -11.91
CA ARG A 49 15.89 -2.17 -11.80
C ARG A 49 16.07 -1.53 -10.42
N GLU A 50 16.09 -2.31 -9.36
CA GLU A 50 16.30 -1.81 -7.99
C GLU A 50 17.71 -1.23 -7.81
N TYR A 51 18.75 -1.90 -8.33
CA TYR A 51 20.11 -1.35 -8.34
C TYR A 51 20.21 -0.02 -9.10
N ALA A 52 19.57 0.09 -10.26
CA ALA A 52 19.52 1.35 -11.00
C ALA A 52 18.81 2.46 -10.20
N LEU A 53 17.71 2.14 -9.50
CA LEU A 53 17.03 3.08 -8.62
C LEU A 53 17.92 3.53 -7.46
N ILE A 54 18.58 2.60 -6.77
CA ILE A 54 19.49 2.91 -5.67
C ILE A 54 20.61 3.84 -6.14
N ASN A 55 21.23 3.54 -7.29
CA ASN A 55 22.28 4.38 -7.87
C ASN A 55 21.76 5.77 -8.24
N ASN A 56 20.53 5.89 -8.79
CA ASN A 56 19.92 7.17 -9.11
C ASN A 56 19.67 8.05 -7.88
N PHE A 57 19.49 7.45 -6.70
CA PHE A 57 19.40 8.17 -5.44
C PHE A 57 20.77 8.40 -4.76
N GLY A 58 21.87 8.04 -5.40
CA GLY A 58 23.22 8.24 -4.85
C GLY A 58 23.66 7.15 -3.88
N GLY A 59 23.12 5.94 -4.02
CA GLY A 59 23.42 4.78 -3.17
C GLY A 59 22.33 4.51 -2.14
N MET A 60 22.55 3.50 -1.29
CA MET A 60 21.52 2.98 -0.40
C MET A 60 21.03 4.01 0.63
N ASP A 61 21.92 4.86 1.14
CA ASP A 61 21.55 5.92 2.07
C ASP A 61 20.62 6.95 1.43
N GLY A 62 20.94 7.36 0.19
CA GLY A 62 20.07 8.26 -0.57
C GLY A 62 18.74 7.61 -0.94
N TYR A 63 18.73 6.30 -1.22
CA TYR A 63 17.49 5.56 -1.48
C TYR A 63 16.60 5.50 -0.23
N LYS A 64 17.17 5.25 0.95
CA LYS A 64 16.45 5.30 2.23
C LYS A 64 15.96 6.71 2.58
N ALA A 65 16.71 7.75 2.24
CA ALA A 65 16.28 9.14 2.40
C ALA A 65 15.25 9.60 1.36
N SER A 66 14.99 8.80 0.32
CA SER A 66 14.10 9.18 -0.77
C SER A 66 12.63 9.10 -0.39
N PRO A 67 11.72 9.75 -1.15
CA PRO A 67 10.27 9.58 -0.99
C PRO A 67 9.77 8.14 -1.21
N LEU A 68 10.62 7.25 -1.70
CA LEU A 68 10.28 5.85 -1.96
C LEU A 68 10.36 4.96 -0.71
N ASN A 69 10.92 5.47 0.38
CA ASN A 69 10.95 4.79 1.68
C ASN A 69 9.62 4.96 2.42
N ILE A 70 8.55 4.43 1.82
CA ILE A 70 7.19 4.57 2.34
C ILE A 70 6.93 3.85 3.66
N TRP A 71 7.80 2.91 4.07
CA TRP A 71 7.71 2.28 5.40
C TRP A 71 8.05 3.30 6.49
N ASP A 72 9.25 3.87 6.46
CA ASP A 72 9.69 4.85 7.46
C ASP A 72 8.83 6.12 7.40
N ARG A 73 8.34 6.48 6.21
CA ARG A 73 7.41 7.61 6.05
C ARG A 73 6.07 7.39 6.77
N ALA A 74 5.60 6.15 6.86
CA ALA A 74 4.40 5.83 7.64
C ALA A 74 4.64 6.13 9.14
N ASP A 75 5.80 5.79 9.67
CA ASP A 75 6.20 6.09 11.05
C ASP A 75 6.25 7.59 11.30
N GLU A 76 6.86 8.35 10.39
CA GLU A 76 6.93 9.80 10.46
C GLU A 76 5.54 10.45 10.46
N LEU A 77 4.64 9.98 9.60
CA LEU A 77 3.27 10.50 9.50
C LEU A 77 2.49 10.29 10.80
N VAL A 78 2.60 9.10 11.39
CA VAL A 78 1.97 8.78 12.67
C VAL A 78 2.58 9.61 13.79
N LYS A 79 3.91 9.66 13.88
CA LYS A 79 4.62 10.43 14.91
C LYS A 79 4.28 11.92 14.88
N ASN A 80 4.07 12.47 13.69
CA ASN A 80 3.71 13.87 13.48
C ASN A 80 2.20 14.13 13.53
N ASN A 81 1.39 13.10 13.81
CA ASN A 81 -0.07 13.18 13.84
C ASN A 81 -0.65 13.81 12.56
N ALA A 82 -0.13 13.38 11.41
CA ALA A 82 -0.55 13.87 10.11
C ALA A 82 -2.01 13.50 9.82
N ASP A 83 -2.74 14.42 9.19
CA ASP A 83 -4.12 14.18 8.75
C ASP A 83 -4.10 13.37 7.45
N LEU A 84 -4.19 12.05 7.58
CA LEU A 84 -4.11 11.12 6.45
C LEU A 84 -5.46 10.97 5.74
N PRO A 85 -5.48 10.77 4.41
CA PRO A 85 -6.66 10.27 3.74
C PRO A 85 -7.06 8.91 4.34
N LYS A 86 -8.33 8.51 4.17
CA LYS A 86 -8.71 7.14 4.53
C LYS A 86 -7.86 6.15 3.73
N MET A 87 -7.09 5.33 4.43
CA MET A 87 -6.17 4.36 3.82
C MET A 87 -6.80 2.97 3.78
N TYR A 88 -6.74 2.33 2.61
CA TYR A 88 -7.21 0.97 2.39
C TYR A 88 -6.12 0.14 1.73
N PHE A 89 -5.85 -1.04 2.27
CA PHE A 89 -4.93 -2.01 1.69
C PHE A 89 -5.67 -3.33 1.45
N ALA A 90 -5.64 -3.85 0.23
CA ALA A 90 -6.22 -5.15 -0.08
C ALA A 90 -5.19 -6.08 -0.75
N CYS A 91 -5.11 -7.33 -0.30
CA CYS A 91 -4.23 -8.33 -0.89
C CYS A 91 -4.88 -9.72 -0.85
N GLY A 92 -4.68 -10.49 -1.92
CA GLY A 92 -5.08 -11.90 -1.95
C GLY A 92 -4.08 -12.78 -1.20
N ASP A 93 -4.58 -13.80 -0.47
CA ASP A 93 -3.72 -14.70 0.33
C ASP A 93 -2.83 -15.65 -0.51
N LYS A 94 -3.05 -15.69 -1.83
CA LYS A 94 -2.23 -16.44 -2.80
C LYS A 94 -1.38 -15.52 -3.67
N ASP A 95 -1.23 -14.23 -3.34
CA ASP A 95 -0.39 -13.29 -4.09
C ASP A 95 1.10 -13.55 -3.75
N PRO A 96 1.90 -14.12 -4.68
CA PRO A 96 3.27 -14.50 -4.38
C PRO A 96 4.23 -13.31 -4.32
N ILE A 97 3.78 -12.11 -4.69
CA ILE A 97 4.61 -10.90 -4.79
C ILE A 97 4.35 -9.99 -3.58
N ALA A 98 3.08 -9.79 -3.22
CA ALA A 98 2.70 -8.76 -2.27
C ALA A 98 2.33 -9.28 -0.88
N TYR A 99 1.92 -10.55 -0.74
CA TYR A 99 1.23 -11.02 0.47
C TYR A 99 2.11 -10.99 1.74
N GLU A 100 3.38 -11.40 1.64
CA GLU A 100 4.28 -11.34 2.80
C GLU A 100 4.55 -9.90 3.25
N ASN A 101 4.74 -8.98 2.31
CA ASN A 101 4.92 -7.55 2.61
C ASN A 101 3.63 -6.94 3.19
N PHE A 102 2.46 -7.34 2.66
CA PHE A 102 1.16 -6.91 3.18
C PHE A 102 0.95 -7.33 4.64
N LYS A 103 1.24 -8.60 4.98
CA LYS A 103 1.17 -9.07 6.37
C LYS A 103 2.14 -8.32 7.30
N ALA A 104 3.38 -8.14 6.85
CA ALA A 104 4.39 -7.42 7.62
C ALA A 104 3.96 -5.98 7.89
N PHE A 105 3.48 -5.27 6.87
CA PHE A 105 3.01 -3.90 7.05
C PHE A 105 1.72 -3.81 7.86
N ARG A 106 0.78 -4.75 7.72
CA ARG A 106 -0.43 -4.79 8.58
C ARG A 106 -0.07 -4.91 10.06
N ALA A 107 0.90 -5.77 10.39
CA ALA A 107 1.38 -5.92 11.76
C ALA A 107 2.06 -4.63 12.26
N HIS A 108 2.93 -4.04 11.44
CA HIS A 108 3.62 -2.79 11.75
C HIS A 108 2.66 -1.61 11.91
N ALA A 109 1.69 -1.46 11.00
CA ALA A 109 0.65 -0.45 11.07
C ALA A 109 -0.14 -0.53 12.38
N LYS A 110 -0.46 -1.74 12.85
CA LYS A 110 -1.09 -1.96 14.16
C LYS A 110 -0.17 -1.54 15.31
N GLU A 111 1.12 -1.84 15.23
CA GLU A 111 2.10 -1.49 16.27
C GLU A 111 2.27 0.02 16.41
N ILE A 112 2.40 0.74 15.31
CA ILE A 112 2.59 2.20 15.33
C ILE A 112 1.27 2.97 15.47
N GLY A 113 0.12 2.35 15.22
CA GLY A 113 -1.18 3.01 15.22
C GLY A 113 -1.50 3.78 13.92
N PHE A 114 -1.00 3.27 12.79
CA PHE A 114 -1.29 3.84 11.47
C PHE A 114 -2.76 3.61 11.08
N PRO A 115 -3.54 4.67 10.77
CA PRO A 115 -4.98 4.55 10.54
C PRO A 115 -5.28 4.01 9.14
N ALA A 116 -5.43 2.69 9.01
CA ALA A 116 -5.80 2.04 7.76
C ALA A 116 -6.67 0.79 7.96
N ASP A 117 -7.52 0.50 6.98
CA ASP A 117 -8.22 -0.78 6.89
C ASP A 117 -7.42 -1.76 6.01
N PHE A 118 -7.31 -3.01 6.46
CA PHE A 118 -6.60 -4.09 5.76
C PHE A 118 -7.54 -5.22 5.39
N PHE A 119 -7.57 -5.59 4.11
CA PHE A 119 -8.41 -6.65 3.55
C PHE A 119 -7.56 -7.78 2.99
N GLU A 120 -7.51 -8.90 3.71
CA GLU A 120 -6.92 -10.14 3.23
C GLU A 120 -8.02 -11.01 2.60
N ILE A 121 -7.90 -11.29 1.30
CA ILE A 121 -8.96 -11.97 0.55
C ILE A 121 -8.50 -13.39 0.16
N PRO A 122 -9.15 -14.45 0.69
CA PRO A 122 -8.78 -15.82 0.37
C PRO A 122 -8.98 -16.19 -1.10
N GLY A 123 -8.06 -16.97 -1.66
CA GLY A 123 -8.16 -17.61 -2.97
C GLY A 123 -7.71 -16.74 -4.15
N TYR A 124 -7.36 -15.48 -3.93
CA TYR A 124 -6.93 -14.57 -4.99
C TYR A 124 -5.41 -14.43 -5.04
N SER A 125 -4.87 -14.35 -6.26
CA SER A 125 -3.45 -14.11 -6.51
C SER A 125 -3.20 -12.70 -7.09
N HIS A 126 -2.03 -12.47 -7.66
CA HIS A 126 -1.63 -11.20 -8.27
C HIS A 126 -2.28 -11.01 -9.66
N GLU A 127 -3.61 -10.82 -9.69
CA GLU A 127 -4.40 -10.94 -10.91
C GLU A 127 -5.52 -9.91 -11.08
N TRP A 128 -5.91 -9.65 -12.32
CA TRP A 128 -6.96 -8.68 -12.67
C TRP A 128 -8.33 -8.97 -12.05
N ARG A 129 -8.71 -10.25 -11.91
CA ARG A 129 -9.99 -10.61 -11.28
C ARG A 129 -10.06 -10.11 -9.83
N PHE A 130 -8.93 -10.14 -9.12
CA PHE A 130 -8.84 -9.59 -7.78
C PHE A 130 -8.89 -8.06 -7.80
N TRP A 131 -8.15 -7.41 -8.70
CA TRP A 131 -8.12 -5.96 -8.79
C TRP A 131 -9.44 -5.34 -9.23
N ASP A 132 -10.24 -6.04 -10.05
CA ASP A 132 -11.60 -5.62 -10.40
C ASP A 132 -12.50 -5.56 -9.15
N LEU A 133 -12.46 -6.58 -8.29
CA LEU A 133 -13.19 -6.57 -7.01
C LEU A 133 -12.71 -5.43 -6.10
N CYS A 134 -11.40 -5.22 -6.01
CA CYS A 134 -10.84 -4.12 -5.23
C CYS A 134 -11.25 -2.74 -5.78
N LEU A 135 -11.33 -2.58 -7.10
CA LEU A 135 -11.76 -1.33 -7.72
C LEU A 135 -13.23 -1.05 -7.42
N GLN A 136 -14.09 -2.07 -7.50
CA GLN A 136 -15.49 -1.95 -7.08
C GLN A 136 -15.57 -1.54 -5.59
N ASP A 137 -14.82 -2.20 -4.71
CA ASP A 137 -14.77 -1.85 -3.28
C ASP A 137 -14.30 -0.41 -3.03
N ALA A 138 -13.24 0.00 -3.73
CA ALA A 138 -12.70 1.36 -3.65
C ALA A 138 -13.75 2.41 -4.04
N LEU A 139 -14.48 2.19 -5.13
CA LEU A 139 -15.53 3.11 -5.59
C LEU A 139 -16.64 3.26 -4.54
N GLU A 140 -17.12 2.16 -3.95
CA GLU A 140 -18.17 2.25 -2.93
C GLU A 140 -17.69 2.90 -1.63
N ARG A 141 -16.41 2.77 -1.28
CA ARG A 141 -15.82 3.47 -0.12
C ARG A 141 -15.57 4.94 -0.37
N PHE A 142 -15.20 5.31 -1.58
CA PHE A 142 -14.97 6.70 -1.97
C PHE A 142 -16.28 7.47 -2.15
N PHE A 143 -17.34 6.80 -2.62
CA PHE A 143 -18.62 7.41 -2.95
C PHE A 143 -19.79 6.66 -2.29
N PRO A 144 -19.92 6.70 -0.94
CA PRO A 144 -20.95 5.94 -0.21
C PRO A 144 -22.40 6.34 -0.56
N GLU A 145 -22.61 7.50 -1.17
CA GLU A 145 -23.90 7.99 -1.63
C GLU A 145 -24.55 7.16 -2.75
N THR A 146 -23.81 6.23 -3.38
CA THR A 146 -24.38 5.28 -4.36
C THR A 146 -25.39 4.30 -3.73
N GLY A 147 -25.39 4.16 -2.40
CA GLY A 147 -26.24 3.23 -1.67
C GLY A 147 -25.84 1.76 -1.79
N LYS A 148 -24.75 1.46 -2.51
CA LYS A 148 -24.18 0.11 -2.59
C LYS A 148 -23.23 -0.12 -1.41
N LYS A 149 -23.12 -1.37 -1.00
CA LYS A 149 -22.24 -1.76 0.12
C LYS A 149 -20.82 -2.03 -0.40
N PRO A 150 -19.78 -1.73 0.38
CA PRO A 150 -18.43 -2.20 0.11
C PRO A 150 -18.43 -3.72 -0.13
N VAL A 151 -17.58 -4.16 -1.06
CA VAL A 151 -17.42 -5.57 -1.45
C VAL A 151 -16.78 -6.35 -0.31
N PHE A 152 -15.81 -5.73 0.37
CA PHE A 152 -15.10 -6.33 1.49
C PHE A 152 -15.66 -5.84 2.82
N ASP A 153 -15.88 -6.77 3.74
CA ASP A 153 -16.36 -6.46 5.09
C ASP A 153 -15.22 -5.88 5.94
N THR A 154 -15.50 -4.82 6.69
CA THR A 154 -14.57 -4.21 7.65
C THR A 154 -14.56 -4.92 9.00
N ARG A 155 -15.47 -5.88 9.22
CA ARG A 155 -15.51 -6.69 10.43
C ARG A 155 -14.43 -7.76 10.37
N GLU A 156 -13.22 -7.43 10.80
CA GLU A 156 -12.30 -8.44 11.31
C GLU A 156 -13.04 -9.26 12.36
N LYS A 157 -13.24 -10.55 12.09
CA LYS A 157 -13.61 -11.51 13.13
C LYS A 157 -12.43 -11.65 14.07
N GLY A 158 -12.50 -10.97 15.22
CA GLY A 158 -11.86 -11.35 16.49
C GLY A 158 -10.35 -11.20 16.58
#